data_AF-A0A9E2GIV9-F1
#
_entry.id   AF-A0A9E2GIV9-F1
#
_cell.length_a   1.000
_cell.length_b   1.000
_cell.length_c   1.000
_cell.angle_alpha   90.00
_cell.angle_beta   90.00
_cell.angle_gamma   90.00
#
_symmetry.space_group_name_H-M   'P 1'
#
loop_
_entity.id
_entity.type
_entity.pdbx_description
1 polymer ?
#
loop_
_entity_poly.entity_id
_entity_poly.type
_entity_poly.pdbx_seq_one_letter_code
_entity_poly.pdbx_strand_id
1 'polypeptide(L)'
;MPGAIKKVMLPGMSAESRKDGARPIRPQGVSSRLPFILFVALMVGLFIGYRYITESEFYRTADAFVRQSAEIKNAVGEVHDCRLWFPFKVDFPDDAPRIHLTLAVEGAKASTKVGV
;
A
#
# COMPACT_ATOMS: atom_id res chain seq x y z
N MET A 1 -13.81 92.69 3.76
CA MET A 1 -15.10 92.10 4.19
C MET A 1 -14.81 90.92 5.10
N PRO A 2 -15.35 90.88 6.34
CA PRO A 2 -15.13 89.79 7.28
C PRO A 2 -16.13 88.65 7.02
N GLY A 3 -15.64 87.43 6.86
CA GLY A 3 -16.44 86.20 6.74
C GLY A 3 -16.29 85.36 8.01
N ALA A 4 -17.40 85.16 8.72
CA ALA A 4 -17.49 84.65 10.07
C ALA A 4 -17.15 83.15 10.23
N ILE A 5 -16.54 82.83 11.37
CA ILE A 5 -16.42 81.50 11.98
C ILE A 5 -17.80 81.03 12.46
N LYS A 6 -18.20 79.80 12.12
CA LYS A 6 -19.17 78.90 12.81
C LYS A 6 -19.16 77.58 12.01
N LYS A 7 -19.18 76.37 12.56
CA LYS A 7 -19.67 75.86 13.84
C LYS A 7 -19.03 74.46 14.01
N VAL A 8 -18.50 74.16 15.18
CA VAL A 8 -18.25 72.77 15.62
C VAL A 8 -19.58 72.22 16.13
N MET A 9 -20.00 71.05 15.64
CA MET A 9 -20.88 70.12 16.36
C MET A 9 -20.86 68.73 15.69
N LEU A 10 -20.17 67.77 16.32
CA LEU A 10 -20.46 66.33 16.24
C LEU A 10 -21.86 66.09 16.85
N PRO A 11 -22.71 65.17 16.37
CA PRO A 11 -22.49 63.73 16.63
C PRO A 11 -23.09 62.78 15.56
N GLY A 12 -22.45 61.64 15.35
CA GLY A 12 -22.97 60.60 14.45
C GLY A 12 -22.38 59.25 14.79
N MET A 13 -23.01 58.56 15.75
CA MET A 13 -22.90 57.12 15.92
C MET A 13 -23.09 56.42 14.57
N SER A 14 -22.06 55.70 14.12
CA SER A 14 -22.25 54.47 13.36
C SER A 14 -21.21 53.47 13.84
N ALA A 15 -21.52 52.83 14.95
CA ALA A 15 -20.96 51.54 15.30
C ALA A 15 -21.43 50.52 14.24
N GLU A 16 -20.81 50.52 13.07
CA GLU A 16 -20.87 49.37 12.18
C GLU A 16 -19.62 48.54 12.45
N SER A 17 -19.70 47.76 13.53
CA SER A 17 -18.96 46.50 13.62
C SER A 17 -19.40 45.66 12.43
N ARG A 18 -18.70 45.84 11.31
CA ARG A 18 -18.87 45.04 10.11
C ARG A 18 -18.51 43.62 10.53
N LYS A 19 -19.54 42.83 10.83
CA LYS A 19 -19.47 41.37 10.92
C LYS A 19 -19.01 40.88 9.56
N ASP A 20 -17.71 40.90 9.31
CA ASP A 20 -17.11 40.12 8.25
C ASP A 20 -17.32 38.66 8.65
N GLY A 21 -18.45 38.12 8.20
CA GLY A 21 -18.83 36.73 8.45
C GLY A 21 -17.65 35.86 8.10
N ALA A 22 -17.15 35.11 9.09
CA ALA A 22 -16.11 34.13 8.92
C ALA A 22 -16.52 33.23 7.75
N ARG A 23 -15.91 33.43 6.58
CA ARG A 23 -16.16 32.55 5.45
C ARG A 23 -15.71 31.16 5.90
N PRO A 24 -16.55 30.13 5.78
CA PRO A 24 -16.13 28.78 6.14
C PRO A 24 -14.87 28.47 5.34
N ILE A 25 -13.80 28.14 6.05
CA ILE A 25 -12.55 27.66 5.47
C ILE A 25 -12.97 26.42 4.69
N ARG A 26 -13.12 26.53 3.37
CA ARG A 26 -13.24 25.35 2.51
C ARG A 26 -11.84 24.74 2.56
N PRO A 27 -11.62 23.60 3.24
CA PRO A 27 -10.37 22.92 3.03
C PRO A 27 -10.31 22.65 1.53
N GLN A 28 -9.32 23.22 0.85
CA GLN A 28 -8.86 22.65 -0.41
C GLN A 28 -8.21 21.32 -0.01
N GLY A 29 -9.06 20.36 0.33
CA GLY A 29 -8.69 18.96 0.31
C GLY A 29 -8.38 18.70 -1.14
N VAL A 30 -7.10 18.84 -1.49
CA VAL A 30 -6.53 18.12 -2.61
C VAL A 30 -6.74 16.66 -2.23
N SER A 31 -7.92 16.14 -2.53
CA SER A 31 -8.23 14.72 -2.55
C SER A 31 -7.44 14.17 -3.73
N SER A 32 -6.12 14.21 -3.59
CA SER A 32 -5.22 13.57 -4.51
C SER A 32 -5.60 12.11 -4.40
N ARG A 33 -6.30 11.61 -5.42
CA ARG A 33 -6.51 10.17 -5.58
C ARG A 33 -5.20 9.48 -5.90
N LEU A 34 -4.11 10.23 -6.11
CA LEU A 34 -2.79 9.72 -6.46
C LEU A 34 -2.23 8.70 -5.46
N PRO A 35 -2.23 8.90 -4.12
CA PRO A 35 -1.89 7.85 -3.16
C PRO A 35 -2.78 6.60 -3.30
N PHE A 36 -4.08 6.78 -3.52
CA PHE A 36 -4.99 5.64 -3.73
C PHE A 36 -4.71 4.90 -5.04
N ILE A 37 -4.47 5.62 -6.14
CA ILE A 37 -4.11 5.06 -7.44
C ILE A 37 -2.75 4.36 -7.36
N LEU A 38 -1.77 4.93 -6.67
CA LEU A 38 -0.46 4.32 -6.46
C LEU A 38 -0.60 3.02 -5.65
N PHE A 39 -1.42 3.03 -4.60
CA PHE A 39 -1.72 1.83 -3.82
C PHE A 39 -2.38 0.74 -4.67
N VAL A 40 -3.39 1.10 -5.46
CA VAL A 40 -4.05 0.17 -6.38
C VAL A 40 -3.07 -0.36 -7.43
N ALA A 41 -2.25 0.49 -8.03
CA ALA A 41 -1.24 0.08 -9.00
C ALA A 41 -0.22 -0.88 -8.38
N LEU A 42 0.21 -0.64 -7.14
CA LEU A 42 1.11 -1.52 -6.40
C LEU A 42 0.45 -2.89 -6.10
N MET A 43 -0.81 -2.90 -5.66
CA MET A 43 -1.57 -4.14 -5.48
C MET A 43 -1.74 -4.93 -6.78
N VAL A 44 -2.04 -4.27 -7.88
CA VAL A 44 -2.15 -4.90 -9.21
C VAL A 44 -0.79 -5.47 -9.64
N GLY A 45 0.30 -4.71 -9.47
CA GLY A 45 1.64 -5.19 -9.79
C GLY A 45 2.04 -6.43 -8.98
N LEU A 46 1.76 -6.43 -7.67
CA LEU A 46 1.98 -7.61 -6.82
C LEU A 46 1.12 -8.79 -7.24
N PHE A 47 -0.15 -8.56 -7.60
CA PHE A 47 -1.05 -9.63 -8.04
C PHE A 47 -0.59 -10.26 -9.36
N ILE A 48 -0.21 -9.43 -10.33
CA ILE A 48 0.33 -9.89 -11.62
C ILE A 48 1.64 -10.64 -11.39
N GLY A 49 2.56 -10.09 -10.58
CA GLY A 49 3.82 -10.74 -10.24
C GLY A 49 3.61 -12.09 -9.56
N TYR A 50 2.67 -12.17 -8.61
CA TYR A 50 2.28 -13.41 -7.96
C TYR A 50 1.79 -14.44 -8.98
N ARG A 51 0.81 -14.06 -9.83
CA ARG A 51 0.29 -14.97 -10.86
C ARG A 51 1.39 -15.48 -11.78
N TYR A 52 2.24 -14.57 -12.25
CA TYR A 52 3.35 -14.91 -13.12
C TYR A 52 4.30 -15.92 -12.47
N ILE A 53 4.66 -15.73 -11.19
CA ILE A 53 5.50 -16.67 -10.45
C ILE A 53 4.78 -18.02 -10.31
N THR A 54 3.51 -18.03 -9.87
CA THR A 54 2.77 -19.29 -9.67
C THR A 54 2.50 -20.06 -10.97
N GLU A 55 2.45 -19.38 -12.11
CA GLU A 55 2.30 -19.99 -13.43
C GLU A 55 3.64 -20.37 -14.07
N SER A 56 4.76 -19.95 -13.49
CA SER A 56 6.09 -20.24 -14.03
C SER A 56 6.48 -21.71 -13.86
N GLU A 57 7.30 -22.19 -14.80
CA GLU A 57 7.97 -23.50 -14.72
C GLU A 57 8.83 -23.62 -13.45
N PHE A 58 9.32 -22.50 -12.92
CA PHE A 58 10.11 -22.47 -11.70
C PHE A 58 9.27 -22.87 -10.47
N TYR A 59 8.05 -22.34 -10.35
CA TYR A 59 7.11 -22.73 -9.29
C TYR A 59 6.68 -24.20 -9.42
N ARG A 60 6.35 -24.66 -10.64
CA ARG A 60 6.01 -26.07 -10.88
C ARG A 60 7.13 -27.03 -10.49
N THR A 61 8.37 -26.67 -10.81
CA THR A 61 9.55 -27.46 -10.45
C THR A 61 9.72 -27.51 -8.93
N ALA A 62 9.55 -26.37 -8.25
CA ALA A 62 9.65 -26.31 -6.80
C ALA A 62 8.52 -27.09 -6.10
N ASP A 63 7.28 -27.02 -6.60
CA ASP A 63 6.15 -27.84 -6.11
C ASP A 63 6.42 -29.34 -6.31
N ALA A 64 6.90 -29.74 -7.49
CA ALA A 64 7.25 -31.13 -7.77
C ALA A 64 8.36 -31.63 -6.84
N PHE A 65 9.40 -30.82 -6.61
CA PHE A 65 10.48 -31.14 -5.67
C PHE A 65 9.95 -31.38 -4.26
N VAL A 66 9.09 -30.49 -3.76
CA VAL A 66 8.47 -30.62 -2.44
C VAL A 66 7.67 -31.91 -2.32
N ARG A 67 6.86 -32.24 -3.34
CA ARG A 67 6.03 -33.45 -3.36
C ARG A 67 6.84 -34.74 -3.52
N GLN A 68 8.01 -34.68 -4.16
CA GLN A 68 8.88 -35.84 -4.37
C GLN A 68 9.87 -36.06 -3.22
N SER A 69 10.18 -35.03 -2.45
CA SER A 69 11.13 -35.12 -1.34
C SER A 69 10.63 -36.03 -0.22
N ALA A 70 11.38 -37.12 0.02
CA ALA A 70 11.12 -38.06 1.11
C ALA A 70 11.28 -37.40 2.49
N GLU A 71 12.20 -36.45 2.62
CA GLU A 71 12.43 -35.70 3.86
C GLU A 71 11.20 -34.87 4.23
N ILE A 72 10.63 -34.15 3.26
CA ILE A 72 9.42 -33.33 3.47
C ILE A 72 8.23 -34.23 3.77
N LYS A 73 8.04 -35.32 3.03
CA LYS A 73 6.99 -36.31 3.32
C LYS A 73 7.09 -36.92 4.72
N ASN A 74 8.31 -37.15 5.22
CA ASN A 74 8.51 -37.63 6.59
C ASN A 74 8.14 -36.56 7.63
N ALA A 75 8.41 -35.28 7.34
CA ALA A 75 8.13 -34.17 8.24
C ALA A 75 6.64 -33.78 8.32
N VAL A 76 5.96 -33.61 7.18
CA VAL A 76 4.56 -33.14 7.12
C VAL A 76 3.54 -34.23 6.80
N GLY A 77 3.99 -35.43 6.41
CA GLY A 77 3.12 -36.48 5.90
C GLY A 77 2.82 -36.32 4.41
N GLU A 78 1.72 -36.94 3.95
CA GLU A 78 1.25 -36.76 2.58
C GLU A 78 0.88 -35.29 2.34
N VAL A 79 1.44 -34.69 1.30
CA VAL A 79 1.28 -33.27 0.97
C VAL A 79 -0.07 -33.04 0.30
N HIS A 80 -0.95 -32.29 0.96
CA HIS A 80 -2.28 -31.94 0.45
C HIS A 80 -2.25 -30.62 -0.31
N ASP A 81 -1.67 -29.58 0.29
CA ASP A 81 -1.56 -28.24 -0.30
C ASP A 81 -0.10 -27.78 -0.36
N CYS A 82 0.23 -27.05 -1.41
CA CYS A 82 1.54 -26.43 -1.60
C CYS A 82 1.32 -25.11 -2.33
N ARG A 83 1.63 -24.02 -1.63
CA ARG A 83 1.37 -22.66 -2.09
C ARG A 83 2.56 -21.76 -1.86
N LEU A 84 2.73 -20.76 -2.72
CA LEU A 84 3.76 -19.75 -2.52
C LEU A 84 3.47 -18.95 -1.25
N TRP A 85 4.46 -18.86 -0.38
CA TRP A 85 4.41 -18.09 0.87
C TRP A 85 5.11 -16.75 0.71
N PHE A 86 4.43 -15.67 1.11
CA PHE A 86 5.00 -14.33 1.16
C PHE A 86 5.65 -14.04 2.51
N PRO A 87 6.72 -13.21 2.56
CA PRO A 87 7.34 -12.51 1.44
C PRO A 87 8.37 -13.34 0.67
N PHE A 88 8.51 -13.10 -0.64
CA PHE A 88 9.64 -13.60 -1.43
C PHE A 88 10.87 -12.72 -1.20
N LYS A 89 12.07 -13.32 -1.23
CA LYS A 89 13.32 -12.56 -1.17
C LYS A 89 13.92 -12.50 -2.55
N VAL A 90 14.38 -11.32 -2.94
CA VAL A 90 15.16 -11.12 -4.16
C VAL A 90 16.47 -10.50 -3.74
N ASP A 91 17.55 -11.25 -3.92
CA ASP A 91 18.90 -10.75 -3.75
C ASP A 91 19.41 -10.27 -5.11
N PHE A 92 20.05 -9.11 -5.13
CA PHE A 92 20.63 -8.52 -6.34
C PHE A 92 22.16 -8.49 -6.22
N PRO A 93 22.85 -9.63 -6.30
CA PRO A 93 24.30 -9.63 -6.45
C PRO A 93 24.68 -9.04 -7.82
N ASP A 94 25.90 -8.52 -7.93
CA ASP A 94 26.37 -7.72 -9.08
C ASP A 94 26.23 -8.43 -10.45
N ASP A 95 26.18 -9.77 -10.46
CA ASP A 95 26.12 -10.56 -11.70
C ASP A 95 24.70 -10.91 -12.17
N ALA A 96 23.78 -11.27 -11.26
CA ALA A 96 22.43 -11.71 -11.62
C ALA A 96 21.45 -11.71 -10.43
N PRO A 97 20.20 -11.25 -10.60
CA PRO A 97 19.20 -11.32 -9.55
C PRO A 97 18.89 -12.78 -9.17
N ARG A 98 18.89 -13.06 -7.86
CA ARG A 98 18.53 -14.36 -7.27
C ARG A 98 17.20 -14.22 -6.56
N ILE A 99 16.23 -15.03 -6.97
CA ILE A 99 14.91 -15.07 -6.35
C ILE A 99 14.84 -16.30 -5.46
N HIS A 100 14.62 -16.08 -4.17
CA HIS A 100 14.39 -17.12 -3.19
C HIS A 100 12.89 -17.28 -2.97
N LEU A 101 12.37 -18.46 -3.29
CA LEU A 101 10.98 -18.79 -3.10
C LEU A 101 10.80 -19.44 -1.73
N THR A 102 9.71 -19.10 -1.04
CA THR A 102 9.28 -19.89 0.11
C THR A 102 7.95 -20.54 -0.25
N LEU A 103 7.84 -21.84 -0.04
CA LEU A 103 6.62 -22.61 -0.24
C LEU A 103 6.04 -22.97 1.14
N ALA A 104 4.77 -22.62 1.37
CA ALA A 104 4.01 -23.15 2.48
C ALA A 104 3.44 -24.51 2.07
N VAL A 105 3.80 -25.54 2.82
CA VAL A 105 3.44 -26.93 2.55
C VAL A 105 2.54 -27.40 3.69
N GLU A 106 1.35 -27.86 3.33
CA GLU A 106 0.37 -28.38 4.27
C GLU A 106 0.19 -29.88 3.99
N GLY A 107 0.57 -30.70 4.97
CA GLY A 107 0.45 -32.15 4.89
C GLY A 107 -0.47 -32.72 5.96
N ALA A 108 -0.73 -34.02 5.87
CA ALA A 108 -1.66 -34.74 6.74
C ALA A 108 -1.34 -34.65 8.24
N LYS A 109 -0.06 -34.45 8.60
CA LYS A 109 0.40 -34.45 10.00
C LYS A 109 0.77 -33.06 10.52
N ALA A 110 1.31 -32.21 9.65
CA ALA A 110 1.81 -30.90 10.01
C ALA A 110 1.86 -29.96 8.80
N SER A 111 2.07 -28.67 9.09
CA SER A 111 2.36 -27.63 8.09
C SER A 111 3.78 -27.11 8.27
N THR A 112 4.51 -26.88 7.18
CA THR A 112 5.87 -26.32 7.21
C THR A 112 6.08 -25.28 6.11
N LYS A 113 7.22 -24.58 6.18
CA LYS A 113 7.67 -23.64 5.15
C LYS A 113 9.02 -24.10 4.61
N VAL A 114 9.14 -24.24 3.30
CA VAL A 114 10.34 -24.71 2.61
C VAL A 114 10.88 -23.58 1.74
N GLY A 115 12.14 -23.19 1.98
CA GLY A 115 12.85 -22.24 1.13
C GLY A 115 13.56 -22.96 -0.01
N VAL A 116 13.42 -22.46 -1.23
CA VAL A 116 14.06 -22.96 -2.46
C VAL A 116 14.83 -21.82 -3.12
#